data_AF-A0A1W1Y0V1-F1
#
_entry.id   AF-A0A1W1Y0V1-F1
#
_cell.length_a   1.000
_cell.length_b   1.000
_cell.length_c   1.000
_cell.angle_alpha   90.00
_cell.angle_beta   90.00
_cell.angle_gamma   90.00
#
_symmetry.space_group_name_H-M   'P 1'
#
loop_
_entity.id
_entity.type
_entity.pdbx_description
1 polymer ?
#
loop_
_entity_poly.entity_id
_entity_poly.type
_entity_poly.pdbx_seq_one_letter_code
_entity_poly.pdbx_strand_id
1 'polypeptide(L)'
;SKQPALVRQELWGVLIAYTLLRRLMRLMAEQLQVAPQRIGFHVAAMAIIDLLRFAPLESAGNLPKRLALLFEQARLFVLPPRREGRTYPRVVKRRSAKYPNKNASQA
;
A
#
# COMPACT_ATOMS: atom_id res chain seq x y z
N SER A 1 7.67 -18.53 -14.29
CA SER A 1 8.03 -19.80 -14.99
C SER A 1 7.20 -20.00 -16.28
N LYS A 2 7.65 -20.78 -17.28
CA LYS A 2 6.83 -21.10 -18.49
C LYS A 2 5.84 -22.27 -18.29
N GLN A 3 5.91 -22.98 -17.16
CA GLN A 3 5.04 -24.11 -16.88
C GLN A 3 3.75 -23.66 -16.17
N PRO A 4 2.55 -24.05 -16.64
CA PRO A 4 1.28 -23.61 -16.03
C PRO A 4 1.13 -23.94 -14.54
N ALA A 5 1.70 -25.05 -14.08
CA ALA A 5 1.67 -25.45 -12.67
C ALA A 5 2.46 -24.48 -11.78
N LEU A 6 3.66 -24.08 -12.21
CA LEU A 6 4.50 -23.13 -11.49
C LEU A 6 3.89 -21.72 -11.48
N VAL A 7 3.24 -21.31 -12.57
CA VAL A 7 2.50 -20.04 -12.60
C VAL A 7 1.38 -20.03 -11.55
N ARG A 8 0.63 -21.13 -11.41
CA ARG A 8 -0.39 -21.24 -10.35
C ARG A 8 0.23 -21.14 -8.95
N GLN A 9 1.36 -21.81 -8.71
CA GLN A 9 2.07 -21.73 -7.44
C GLN A 9 2.53 -20.30 -7.13
N GLU A 10 3.14 -19.61 -8.10
CA GLU A 10 3.56 -18.21 -7.96
C GLU A 10 2.36 -17.31 -7.61
N LEU A 11 1.21 -17.48 -8.29
CA LEU A 11 -0.02 -16.73 -8.00
C LEU A 11 -0.53 -16.98 -6.57
N TRP A 12 -0.61 -18.24 -6.15
CA TRP A 12 -1.01 -18.59 -4.78
C TRP A 12 -0.05 -18.02 -3.74
N GLY A 13 1.26 -18.04 -4.00
CA GLY A 13 2.27 -17.44 -3.14
C GLY A 13 2.03 -15.95 -2.93
N VAL A 14 1.75 -15.21 -4.00
CA VAL A 14 1.44 -13.77 -3.93
C VAL A 14 0.15 -13.52 -3.14
N LEU A 15 -0.90 -14.30 -3.38
CA LEU A 15 -2.17 -14.15 -2.67
C LEU A 15 -2.05 -14.44 -1.17
N ILE A 16 -1.29 -15.46 -0.80
CA ILE A 16 -1.02 -15.79 0.60
C ILE A 16 -0.23 -14.66 1.25
N ALA A 17 0.86 -14.20 0.62
CA ALA A 17 1.68 -13.10 1.14
C ALA A 17 0.86 -11.81 1.33
N TYR A 18 0.02 -11.45 0.36
CA TYR A 18 -0.88 -10.31 0.46
C TYR A 18 -1.85 -10.45 1.63
N THR A 19 -2.49 -11.62 1.75
CA THR A 19 -3.46 -11.90 2.83
C THR A 19 -2.80 -11.78 4.21
N LEU A 20 -1.59 -12.32 4.36
CA LEU A 20 -0.82 -12.24 5.62
C LEU A 20 -0.45 -10.80 5.96
N LEU A 21 0.08 -10.03 5.00
CA LEU A 21 0.39 -8.61 5.20
C LEU A 21 -0.85 -7.83 5.62
N ARG A 22 -1.98 -8.03 4.92
CA ARG A 22 -3.24 -7.34 5.23
C ARG A 22 -3.80 -7.75 6.60
N ARG A 23 -3.64 -9.00 7.01
CA ARG A 23 -4.03 -9.45 8.35
C ARG A 23 -3.21 -8.73 9.42
N LEU A 24 -1.89 -8.64 9.26
CA LEU A 24 -1.03 -7.93 10.21
C LEU A 24 -1.38 -6.44 10.29
N MET A 25 -1.62 -5.78 9.16
CA MET A 25 -2.07 -4.37 9.15
C MET A 25 -3.42 -4.19 9.83
N ARG A 26 -4.34 -5.16 9.68
CA ARG A 26 -5.64 -5.14 10.37
C ARG A 26 -5.46 -5.21 11.89
N LEU A 27 -4.58 -6.10 12.37
CA LEU A 27 -4.26 -6.21 13.80
C LEU A 27 -3.63 -4.91 14.34
N MET A 28 -2.72 -4.29 13.60
CA MET A 28 -2.18 -2.97 13.94
C MET A 28 -3.28 -1.91 14.06
N ALA A 29 -4.23 -1.91 13.13
CA ALA A 29 -5.35 -0.97 13.13
C ALA A 29 -6.30 -1.20 14.32
N GLU A 30 -6.59 -2.46 14.63
CA GLU A 30 -7.40 -2.87 15.80
C GLU A 30 -6.76 -2.37 17.10
N GLN A 31 -5.44 -2.54 17.26
CA GLN A 31 -4.70 -2.06 18.44
C GLN A 31 -4.73 -0.53 18.60
N LEU A 32 -4.81 0.21 17.50
CA LEU A 32 -4.91 1.67 17.48
C LEU A 32 -6.35 2.19 17.44
N GLN A 33 -7.35 1.32 17.41
CA GLN A 33 -8.77 1.67 17.23
C GLN A 33 -9.04 2.55 16.00
N VAL A 34 -8.28 2.32 14.92
CA VAL A 34 -8.48 3.01 13.63
C VAL A 34 -9.04 2.04 12.59
N ALA A 35 -9.72 2.58 11.57
CA ALA A 35 -10.17 1.76 10.45
C ALA A 35 -8.95 1.15 9.71
N PRO A 36 -8.97 -0.14 9.31
CA PRO A 36 -7.83 -0.80 8.66
C PRO A 36 -7.33 -0.11 7.38
N GLN A 37 -8.21 0.62 6.69
CA GLN A 37 -7.87 1.38 5.48
C GLN A 37 -7.01 2.62 5.78
N ARG A 38 -6.90 3.02 7.06
CA ARG A 38 -6.06 4.13 7.51
C ARG A 38 -4.60 3.72 7.66
N ILE A 39 -4.26 2.44 7.72
CA ILE A 39 -2.87 2.00 7.71
C ILE A 39 -2.32 2.08 6.28
N GLY A 40 -1.24 2.84 6.10
CA GLY A 40 -0.59 3.02 4.81
C GLY A 40 0.06 1.73 4.33
N PHE A 41 -0.44 1.19 3.22
CA PHE A 41 -0.01 -0.12 2.72
C PHE A 41 1.50 -0.20 2.46
N HIS A 42 2.07 0.78 1.76
CA HIS A 42 3.47 0.72 1.32
C HIS A 42 4.46 0.69 2.51
N VAL A 43 4.35 1.66 3.42
CA VAL A 43 5.30 1.80 4.54
C VAL A 43 5.12 0.65 5.54
N ALA A 44 3.88 0.28 5.87
CA ALA A 44 3.63 -0.86 6.74
C ALA A 44 4.10 -2.19 6.13
N ALA A 45 3.90 -2.40 4.81
CA ALA A 45 4.38 -3.60 4.15
C ALA A 45 5.91 -3.69 4.16
N MET A 46 6.61 -2.59 3.88
CA MET A 46 8.07 -2.57 3.98
C MET A 46 8.55 -2.95 5.39
N ALA A 47 7.97 -2.36 6.43
CA ALA A 47 8.36 -2.67 7.80
C ALA A 47 8.12 -4.15 8.19
N ILE A 48 6.99 -4.74 7.76
CA ILE A 48 6.73 -6.17 7.96
C ILE A 48 7.72 -7.02 7.17
N ILE A 49 7.96 -6.70 5.89
CA ILE A 49 8.87 -7.45 5.02
C ILE A 49 10.29 -7.39 5.55
N ASP A 50 10.75 -6.22 6.03
CA ASP A 50 12.08 -6.06 6.62
C ASP A 50 12.22 -6.90 7.89
N LEU A 51 11.22 -6.90 8.77
CA LEU A 51 11.19 -7.80 9.94
C LEU A 51 11.33 -9.27 9.52
N LEU A 52 10.56 -9.71 8.53
CA LEU A 52 10.60 -11.09 8.03
C LEU A 52 11.90 -11.42 7.29
N ARG A 53 12.53 -10.43 6.66
CA ARG A 53 13.82 -10.60 5.97
C ARG A 53 14.94 -10.93 6.96
N PHE A 54 14.95 -10.30 8.13
CA PHE A 54 15.96 -10.54 9.16
C PHE A 54 15.60 -11.68 10.12
N ALA A 55 14.33 -12.13 10.14
CA ALA A 55 13.88 -13.22 10.99
C ALA A 55 14.75 -14.49 10.95
N PRO A 56 15.28 -14.97 9.80
CA PRO A 56 16.13 -16.15 9.75
C PRO A 56 17.50 -15.98 10.46
N LEU A 57 17.93 -14.75 10.69
CA LEU A 57 19.20 -14.44 11.37
C LEU A 57 19.06 -14.43 12.89
N GLU A 58 17.83 -14.44 13.41
CA GLU A 58 17.54 -14.42 14.84
C GLU A 58 17.02 -15.79 15.32
N SER A 59 17.10 -16.03 16.63
CA SER A 59 16.40 -17.17 17.24
C SER A 59 14.89 -17.06 17.03
N ALA A 60 14.23 -18.17 16.69
CA ALA A 60 12.79 -18.21 16.44
C ALA A 60 11.94 -17.64 17.59
N GLY A 61 12.43 -17.72 18.84
CA GLY A 61 11.76 -17.16 20.02
C GLY A 61 11.72 -15.61 20.06
N ASN A 62 12.52 -14.93 19.24
CA ASN A 62 12.55 -13.46 19.18
C ASN A 62 11.55 -12.87 18.18
N LEU A 63 11.09 -13.64 17.20
CA LEU A 63 10.14 -13.16 16.19
C LEU A 63 8.85 -12.59 16.81
N PRO A 64 8.20 -13.24 17.79
CA PRO A 64 7.03 -12.66 18.45
C PRO A 64 7.32 -11.31 19.13
N LYS A 65 8.50 -11.17 19.75
CA LYS A 65 8.92 -9.91 20.40
C LYS A 65 9.13 -8.80 19.37
N ARG A 66 9.79 -9.11 18.25
CA ARG A 66 9.98 -8.16 17.13
C ARG A 66 8.64 -7.72 16.55
N LEU A 67 7.70 -8.66 16.40
CA LEU A 67 6.37 -8.36 15.87
C LEU A 67 5.57 -7.48 16.83
N ALA A 68 5.65 -7.75 18.14
CA ALA A 68 5.04 -6.90 19.16
C ALA A 68 5.59 -5.47 19.11
N LEU A 69 6.92 -5.31 19.02
CA LEU A 69 7.56 -4.00 18.87
C LEU A 69 7.09 -3.26 17.60
N LEU A 70 6.95 -3.97 16.48
CA LEU A 70 6.40 -3.39 15.25
C LEU A 70 4.96 -2.90 15.45
N PHE A 71 4.14 -3.62 16.23
CA PHE A 71 2.77 -3.23 16.53
C PHE A 71 2.70 -2.03 17.48
N GLU A 72 3.61 -1.91 18.45
CA GLU A 72 3.74 -0.70 19.28
C GLU A 72 4.04 0.54 18.42
N GLN A 73 4.84 0.35 17.37
CA GLN A 73 5.19 1.39 16.39
C GLN A 73 4.10 1.64 15.33
N ALA A 74 2.95 0.96 15.40
CA ALA A 74 1.90 1.02 14.38
C ALA A 74 1.41 2.45 14.07
N ARG A 75 1.50 3.37 15.05
CA ARG A 75 1.09 4.78 14.89
C ARG A 75 1.83 5.48 13.76
N LEU A 76 3.07 5.07 13.48
CA LEU A 76 3.90 5.63 12.40
C LEU A 76 3.33 5.32 11.01
N PHE A 77 2.51 4.28 10.89
CA PHE A 77 1.94 3.84 9.61
C PHE A 77 0.53 4.40 9.37
N VAL A 78 -0.03 5.17 10.29
CA VAL A 78 -1.36 5.76 10.13
C VAL A 78 -1.29 6.90 9.11
N LEU A 79 -2.09 6.80 8.07
CA LEU A 79 -2.23 7.84 7.06
C LEU A 79 -2.85 9.10 7.68
N PRO A 80 -2.40 10.30 7.27
CA PRO A 80 -3.03 11.54 7.68
C PRO A 80 -4.51 11.53 7.30
N PRO A 81 -5.35 12.32 7.99
CA PRO A 81 -6.76 12.41 7.66
C PRO A 81 -6.93 12.78 6.18
N ARG A 82 -7.91 12.15 5.53
CA ARG A 82 -8.25 12.48 4.15
C ARG A 82 -8.72 13.92 4.11
N ARG A 83 -8.17 14.71 3.19
CA ARG A 83 -8.60 16.11 3.00
C ARG A 83 -10.08 16.15 2.60
N GLU A 84 -10.88 16.82 3.42
CA GLU A 84 -12.30 17.05 3.17
C GLU A 84 -12.46 18.06 2.02
N GLY A 85 -13.48 17.88 1.17
CA GLY A 85 -13.78 18.79 0.05
C GLY A 85 -12.95 18.62 -1.24
N ARG A 86 -11.94 17.74 -1.28
CA ARG A 86 -11.13 17.48 -2.49
C ARG A 86 -11.94 16.67 -3.51
N THR A 87 -12.50 17.34 -4.51
CA THR A 87 -13.26 16.71 -5.60
C THR A 87 -12.51 16.89 -6.92
N TYR A 88 -12.24 15.78 -7.63
CA TYR A 88 -11.69 15.79 -8.99
C TYR A 88 -12.74 15.24 -9.95
N PRO A 89 -13.64 16.09 -10.48
CA PRO A 89 -14.56 15.63 -11.51
C PRO A 89 -13.76 15.10 -12.70
N ARG A 90 -14.23 14.00 -13.30
CA ARG A 90 -13.60 13.47 -14.52
C ARG A 90 -13.85 14.48 -15.64
N VAL A 91 -12.80 15.15 -16.09
CA VAL A 91 -12.87 16.08 -17.22
C VAL A 91 -12.08 15.49 -18.38
N VAL A 92 -12.69 15.51 -19.58
CA VAL A 92 -11.98 15.16 -20.81
C VAL A 92 -11.07 16.32 -21.17
N LYS A 93 -9.75 16.08 -21.21
CA LYS A 93 -8.80 17.09 -21.69
C LYS A 93 -9.18 17.44 -23.13
N ARG A 94 -9.38 18.73 -23.42
CA ARG A 94 -9.68 19.19 -24.79
C ARG A 94 -8.57 18.70 -25.73
N ARG A 95 -8.96 18.14 -26.87
CA ARG A 95 -7.98 17.75 -27.91
C ARG A 95 -7.21 19.00 -28.34
N SER A 96 -5.88 18.89 -28.45
CA SER A 96 -5.08 20.00 -28.96
C SER A 96 -5.54 20.33 -30.37
N ALA A 97 -5.80 21.61 -30.65
CA ALA A 97 -6.09 22.05 -32.00
C ALA A 97 -4.80 21.94 -32.83
N LYS A 98 -4.92 21.47 -34.08
CA LYS A 98 -3.78 21.36 -35.00
C LYS A 98 -3.22 22.73 -35.41
N TYR A 99 -4.04 23.77 -35.35
CA TYR A 99 -3.70 25.12 -35.78
C TYR A 99 -4.16 26.14 -34.72
N PRO A 100 -3.45 27.28 -34.58
CA PRO A 100 -3.84 28.34 -33.67
C PRO A 100 -5.19 28.96 -34.09
N ASN A 101 -6.00 29.35 -33.11
CA ASN A 101 -7.25 30.07 -33.38
C ASN A 101 -6.90 31.44 -33.97
N LYS A 102 -7.61 31.87 -35.01
CA LYS A 102 -7.44 33.19 -35.64
C LYS A 102 -7.81 34.26 -34.61
N ASN A 103 -6.85 35.12 -34.23
CA ASN A 103 -7.12 36.24 -33.33
C ASN A 103 -8.06 37.23 -34.02
N ALA A 104 -9.12 37.65 -33.34
CA ALA A 104 -10.11 38.62 -33.84
C ALA A 104 -9.56 40.06 -33.94
N SER A 105 -8.28 40.28 -33.60
CA SER A 105 -7.59 41.58 -33.62
C SER A 105 -6.70 41.80 -34.85
N GLN A 106 -6.90 41.02 -35.92
CA GLN A 106 -6.26 41.25 -37.22
C GLN A 106 -7.34 41.54 -38.28
N ALA A 107 -7.91 42.74 -38.23
CA ALA A 107 -8.62 43.42 -39.31
C ALA A 107 -8.51 44.93 -39.10
#